data_AF-A0A1G4NY95-F1
#
_entry.id   AF-A0A1G4NY95-F1
#
_cell.length_a   1.000
_cell.length_b   1.000
_cell.length_c   1.000
_cell.angle_alpha   90.00
_cell.angle_beta   90.00
_cell.angle_gamma   90.00
#
_symmetry.space_group_name_H-M   'P 1'
#
loop_
_entity.id
_entity.type
_entity.pdbx_description
1 polymer ?
#
loop_
_entity_poly.entity_id
_entity_poly.type
_entity_poly.pdbx_seq_one_letter_code
_entity_poly.pdbx_strand_id
1 'polypeptide(L)' 'MNIFWGNIWKFPKFLISVFIGFFLTAAYPFFQLSKNTKIFYFTLLVLILLTGFLVIILKEMLGYT' A
#
# COMPACT_ATOMS: atom_id res chain seq x y z
N MET A 1 -36.14 11.00 -7.61
CA MET A 1 -35.10 10.09 -8.16
C MET A 1 -33.74 10.75 -8.38
N ASN A 2 -33.65 12.03 -8.77
CA ASN A 2 -32.36 12.73 -8.98
C ASN A 2 -31.46 12.83 -7.75
N ILE A 3 -32.03 12.97 -6.55
CA ILE A 3 -31.25 13.13 -5.31
C ILE A 3 -30.48 11.83 -4.96
N PHE A 4 -31.11 10.68 -5.17
CA PHE A 4 -30.50 9.37 -4.89
C PHE A 4 -29.29 9.11 -5.80
N TRP A 5 -29.47 9.27 -7.11
CA TRP A 5 -28.37 9.14 -8.07
C TRP A 5 -27.28 10.19 -7.83
N GLY A 6 -27.65 11.42 -7.47
CA GLY A 6 -26.69 12.47 -7.09
C GLY A 6 -25.85 12.11 -5.87
N ASN A 7 -26.39 11.37 -4.90
CA ASN A 7 -25.64 10.91 -3.73
C ASN A 7 -24.72 9.73 -4.05
N ILE A 8 -25.16 8.80 -4.91
CA ILE A 8 -24.32 7.69 -5.39
C ILE A 8 -23.04 8.22 -6.04
N TRP A 9 -23.10 9.28 -6.85
CA TRP A 9 -21.91 9.84 -7.49
C TRP A 9 -20.98 10.61 -6.55
N LYS A 10 -21.50 11.12 -5.41
CA LYS A 10 -20.69 11.84 -4.42
C LYS A 10 -19.80 10.91 -3.59
N PHE A 11 -20.26 9.69 -3.32
CA PHE A 11 -19.55 8.74 -2.47
C PHE A 11 -18.17 8.31 -3.07
N PRO A 12 -18.06 7.91 -4.35
CA PRO A 12 -16.77 7.63 -4.98
C PRO A 12 -15.84 8.84 -4.95
N LYS A 13 -16.38 10.05 -5.18
CA LYS A 13 -15.60 11.28 -5.19
C LYS A 13 -15.02 11.61 -3.81
N PHE A 14 -15.81 11.42 -2.76
CA PHE A 14 -15.35 11.50 -1.37
C PHE A 14 -14.25 10.48 -1.10
N LEU A 15 -14.50 9.21 -1.46
CA LEU A 15 -13.58 8.10 -1.22
C LEU A 15 -12.23 8.37 -1.91
N ILE A 16 -12.23 8.76 -3.19
CA ILE A 16 -11.01 9.16 -3.92
C ILE A 16 -10.30 10.33 -3.24
N SER A 17 -11.03 11.36 -2.79
CA SER A 17 -10.42 12.51 -2.11
C SER A 17 -9.74 12.13 -0.79
N VAL A 18 -10.36 11.21 -0.03
CA VAL A 18 -9.81 10.69 1.23
C VAL A 18 -8.57 9.85 0.93
N PHE A 19 -8.62 8.96 -0.07
CA PHE A 19 -7.44 8.18 -0.45
C PHE A 19 -6.30 9.09 -0.89
N ILE A 20 -6.54 10.09 -1.74
CA ILE A 20 -5.50 11.03 -2.18
C ILE A 20 -4.89 11.77 -0.98
N GLY A 21 -5.73 12.35 -0.11
CA GLY A 21 -5.25 13.07 1.07
C GLY A 21 -4.49 12.18 2.05
N PHE A 22 -4.98 10.96 2.25
CA PHE A 22 -4.33 9.94 3.06
C PHE A 22 -2.97 9.55 2.48
N PHE A 23 -2.89 9.21 1.19
CA PHE A 23 -1.64 8.85 0.55
C PHE A 23 -0.64 10.00 0.56
N LEU A 24 -1.05 11.24 0.30
CA LEU A 24 -0.15 12.39 0.36
C LEU A 24 0.46 12.59 1.75
N THR A 25 -0.33 12.37 2.80
CA THR A 25 0.12 12.55 4.19
C THR A 25 0.93 11.35 4.68
N ALA A 26 0.42 10.14 4.46
CA ALA A 26 1.01 8.89 4.93
C ALA A 26 2.22 8.44 4.11
N ALA A 27 2.34 8.84 2.83
CA ALA A 27 3.52 8.52 2.01
C ALA A 27 4.72 9.43 2.32
N TYR A 28 4.52 10.58 2.96
CA TYR A 28 5.60 11.54 3.23
C TYR A 28 6.79 10.94 4.02
N PRO A 29 6.58 10.16 5.10
CA PRO A 29 7.68 9.47 5.78
C PRO A 29 8.44 8.49 4.89
N PHE A 30 7.77 7.82 3.95
CA PHE A 30 8.42 6.91 3.00
C PHE A 30 9.31 7.68 2.02
N PHE A 31 8.86 8.83 1.52
CA PHE A 31 9.70 9.72 0.70
C PHE A 31 10.89 10.27 1.50
N GLN A 32 10.72 10.55 2.79
CA GLN A 32 11.81 10.97 3.66
C GLN A 32 12.83 9.85 3.87
N LEU A 33 12.37 8.61 4.09
CA LEU A 33 13.22 7.43 4.23
C LEU A 33 14.05 7.17 2.95
N SER A 34 13.44 7.39 1.78
CA SER A 34 14.11 7.26 0.47
C SER A 34 15.29 8.22 0.28
N LYS A 35 15.29 9.39 0.94
CA LYS A 35 16.43 10.33 0.89
C LYS A 35 17.70 9.75 1.53
N ASN A 36 17.56 8.87 2.52
CA ASN A 36 18.70 8.15 3.08
C ASN A 36 18.87 6.82 2.34
N THR A 37 19.64 6.86 1.25
CA THR A 37 19.83 5.73 0.34
C THR A 37 20.27 4.45 1.05
N LYS A 38 21.16 4.54 2.06
CA LYS A 38 21.62 3.36 2.83
C LYS A 38 20.47 2.70 3.61
N ILE A 39 19.70 3.50 4.33
CA ILE A 39 18.55 2.99 5.10
C ILE A 39 17.49 2.46 4.15
N PHE A 40 17.21 3.19 3.05
CA PHE A 40 16.25 2.77 2.04
C PHE A 40 16.58 1.39 1.45
N TYR A 41 17.83 1.17 1.00
CA TYR A 41 18.25 -0.13 0.46
C TYR A 41 18.18 -1.23 1.52
N PHE A 42 18.55 -0.92 2.77
CA PHE A 42 18.43 -1.88 3.86
C PHE A 42 16.97 -2.28 4.12
N THR A 43 16.05 -1.31 4.22
CA THR A 43 14.62 -1.57 4.41
C THR A 43 14.04 -2.37 3.24
N LEU A 44 14.43 -2.03 2.01
CA LEU A 44 13.99 -2.73 0.80
C LEU A 44 14.48 -4.19 0.75
N LEU A 45 15.73 -4.43 1.14
CA LEU A 45 16.29 -5.78 1.25
C LEU A 45 15.56 -6.63 2.30
N VAL A 46 15.28 -6.06 3.47
CA VAL A 46 14.50 -6.75 4.52
C VAL A 46 13.09 -7.10 4.03
N LEU A 47 12.43 -6.19 3.30
CA LEU A 47 11.11 -6.43 2.72
C LEU A 47 11.12 -7.59 1.71
N ILE A 48 12.13 -7.63 0.83
CA ILE A 48 12.29 -8.71 -0.15
C ILE A 48 12.51 -10.05 0.55
N LEU A 49 13.35 -10.08 1.60
CA LEU A 49 13.58 -11.31 2.37
C LEU A 49 12.29 -11.79 3.04
N LEU A 50 11.57 -10.88 3.73
CA LEU A 50 10.32 -11.22 4.41
C LEU A 50 9.27 -11.77 3.43
N THR A 51 9.10 -11.12 2.28
CA THR A 51 8.15 -11.59 1.25
C THR A 51 8.58 -12.93 0.66
N GLY A 52 9.87 -13.13 0.41
CA GLY A 52 10.43 -14.42 -0.02
C GLY A 52 10.16 -15.54 1.00
N PHE A 53 10.41 -15.29 2.28
CA PHE A 53 10.08 -16.24 3.36
C PHE A 53 8.59 -16.55 3.41
N LEU A 54 7.73 -15.54 3.28
CA LEU A 54 6.28 -15.72 3.28
C LEU A 54 5.84 -16.62 2.11
N VAL A 55 6.40 -16.40 0.91
CA VAL A 55 6.13 -17.25 -0.25
C VAL A 55 6.58 -18.69 0.00
N ILE A 56 7.76 -18.90 0.56
CA ILE A 56 8.26 -20.25 0.89
C ILE A 56 7.30 -20.92 1.87
N ILE A 57 6.92 -20.26 2.96
CA ILE A 57 5.98 -20.79 3.95
C ILE A 57 4.66 -21.18 3.27
N LEU A 58 4.12 -20.32 2.41
CA LEU A 58 2.89 -20.62 1.69
C LEU A 58 3.05 -21.80 0.72
N LYS A 59 4.18 -21.92 0.03
CA LYS A 59 4.46 -23.08 -0.83
C LYS A 59 4.49 -24.38 -0.02
N GLU A 60 5.16 -24.38 1.14
CA GLU A 60 5.19 -25.53 2.04
C GLU A 60 3.80 -25.89 2.58
N MET A 61 3.01 -24.88 2.98
CA MET A 61 1.64 -25.09 3.48
C MET A 61 0.70 -25.67 2.41
N LEU A 62 0.89 -25.31 1.14
CA LEU A 62 0.07 -25.81 0.03
C LEU A 62 0.65 -27.08 -0.62
N GLY A 63 1.81 -27.56 -0.18
CA GLY A 63 2.47 -28.73 -0.76
C GLY A 63 2.99 -28.50 -2.18
N TYR A 64 3.23 -27.24 -2.56
CA TYR A 64 3.86 -26.90 -3.84
C TYR A 64 5.39 -27.02 -3.69
N THR A 65 5.94 -28.16 -4.09
CA THR A 65 7.39 -28.35 -4.26
C THR A 65 7.96 -27.42 -5.32
#